data_AF-A0A0E2AY63-F1
#
_entry.id   AF-A0A0E2AY63-F1
#
_cell.length_a   1.000
_cell.length_b   1.000
_cell.length_c   1.000
_cell.angle_alpha   90.00
_cell.angle_beta   90.00
_cell.angle_gamma   90.00
#
_symmetry.space_group_name_H-M   'P 1'
#
loop_
_entity.id
_entity.type
_entity.pdbx_description
1 polymer ?
#
loop_
_entity_poly.entity_id
_entity_poly.type
_entity_poly.pdbx_seq_one_letter_code
_entity_poly.pdbx_strand_id
1 'polypeptide(L)' 'MVIQNKEIYFFSPKGYGVSKLSNNFLEKKLNVSATTRNWKTVITLSELTDNLDRR' A
#
# COMPACT_ATOMS: atom_id res chain seq x y z
N MET A 1 -6.27 5.71 9.30
CA MET A 1 -6.43 4.66 8.27
C MET A 1 -7.68 5.01 7.49
N VAL A 2 -7.60 5.04 6.17
CA VAL A 2 -8.70 5.29 5.26
C VAL A 2 -8.84 4.06 4.36
N ILE A 3 -10.07 3.64 4.13
CA ILE A 3 -10.40 2.51 3.24
C ILE A 3 -11.15 3.09 2.06
N GLN A 4 -10.70 2.77 0.85
CA GLN A 4 -11.35 3.15 -0.39
C GLN A 4 -11.35 1.93 -1.29
N ASN A 5 -12.51 1.51 -1.77
CA ASN A 5 -12.68 0.31 -2.61
C ASN A 5 -11.95 -0.94 -2.07
N LYS A 6 -10.81 -1.32 -2.66
CA LYS A 6 -10.01 -2.50 -2.30
C LYS A 6 -8.69 -2.11 -1.64
N GLU A 7 -8.47 -0.82 -1.43
CA GLU A 7 -7.22 -0.22 -0.98
C GLU A 7 -7.34 0.30 0.47
N ILE A 8 -6.27 0.09 1.23
CA ILE A 8 -6.14 0.59 2.60
C ILE A 8 -4.95 1.54 2.66
N TYR A 9 -5.23 2.79 3.05
CA TYR A 9 -4.23 3.83 3.24
C TYR A 9 -4.04 4.08 4.73
N PHE A 10 -2.81 3.93 5.22
CA PHE A 10 -2.50 4.31 6.59
C PHE A 10 -1.07 4.84 6.72
N PHE A 11 -0.89 5.70 7.70
CA PHE A 11 0.41 6.26 8.05
C PHE A 11 0.89 5.66 9.37
N SER A 12 2.13 5.18 9.39
CA SER A 12 2.79 4.72 10.62
C SER A 12 3.94 5.67 10.96
N PRO A 13 3.80 6.52 12.00
CA PRO A 13 4.82 7.49 12.38
C PRO A 13 6.17 6.86 12.76
N LYS A 14 6.14 5.64 13.32
CA LYS A 14 7.33 4.88 13.73
C LYS A 14 7.86 3.94 12.65
N GLY A 15 7.35 4.06 11.42
CA GLY A 15 7.67 3.17 10.31
C GLY A 15 6.78 1.92 10.24
N TYR A 16 6.75 1.29 9.07
CA TYR A 16 5.88 0.14 8.80
C TYR A 16 6.28 -1.11 9.58
N GLY A 17 7.60 -1.38 9.73
CA GLY A 17 8.09 -2.59 10.42
C GLY A 17 7.74 -2.67 11.91
N VAL A 18 7.42 -1.53 12.54
CA VAL A 18 7.03 -1.46 13.96
C VAL A 18 5.50 -1.37 14.12
N SER A 19 4.76 -1.20 13.02
CA SER A 19 3.31 -1.10 13.03
C SER A 19 2.67 -2.45 13.38
N LYS A 20 1.65 -2.42 14.25
CA LYS A 20 0.77 -3.58 14.48
C LYS A 20 -0.13 -3.88 13.27
N LEU A 21 -0.29 -2.91 12.36
CA LEU A 21 -1.03 -3.05 11.10
C LEU A 21 -0.09 -3.57 10.01
N SER A 22 0.40 -4.80 10.17
CA SER A 22 1.18 -5.47 9.13
C SER A 22 0.27 -6.09 8.07
N ASN A 23 0.83 -6.42 6.90
CA ASN A 23 0.11 -7.12 5.82
C ASN A 23 -0.53 -8.41 6.36
N ASN A 24 0.24 -9.23 7.07
CA ASN A 24 -0.25 -10.49 7.65
C ASN A 24 -1.39 -10.28 8.65
N PHE A 25 -1.39 -9.17 9.40
CA PHE A 25 -2.51 -8.83 10.29
C PHE A 25 -3.79 -8.56 9.48
N LEU A 26 -3.69 -7.78 8.41
CA LEU A 26 -4.83 -7.46 7.54
C LEU A 26 -5.33 -8.70 6.81
N GLU A 27 -4.43 -9.50 6.23
CA GLU A 27 -4.77 -10.74 5.53
C GLU A 27 -5.52 -11.72 6.43
N LYS A 28 -5.02 -11.95 7.65
CA LYS A 28 -5.70 -12.84 8.62
C LYS A 28 -7.04 -12.28 9.08
N LYS A 29 -7.15 -10.96 9.27
CA LYS A 29 -8.37 -10.32 9.77
C LYS A 29 -9.47 -10.30 8.71
N LEU A 30 -9.09 -10.12 7.45
CA LEU A 30 -10.00 -9.99 6.31
C LEU A 30 -10.17 -11.28 5.51
N ASN A 31 -9.36 -12.30 5.78
CA ASN A 31 -9.31 -13.58 5.05
C ASN A 31 -9.10 -13.39 3.53
N VAL A 32 -8.21 -12.48 3.16
CA VAL A 32 -7.83 -12.19 1.77
C VAL A 32 -6.31 -12.13 1.64
N SER A 33 -5.80 -12.32 0.42
CA SER A 33 -4.41 -12.00 0.08
C SER A 33 -4.31 -10.51 -0.24
N ALA A 34 -3.31 -9.83 0.33
CA ALA A 34 -3.10 -8.41 0.14
C ALA A 34 -1.65 -8.11 -0.23
N THR A 35 -1.44 -7.06 -1.03
CA THR A 35 -0.10 -6.54 -1.26
C THR A 35 0.05 -5.21 -0.54
N THR A 36 1.25 -4.96 -0.02
CA THR A 36 1.60 -3.67 0.55
C THR A 36 2.72 -3.02 -0.24
N ARG A 37 2.58 -1.73 -0.51
CA ARG A 37 3.62 -0.86 -1.08
C ARG A 37 3.70 0.42 -0.27
N ASN A 38 4.91 0.94 -0.09
CA ASN A 38 5.08 2.27 0.49
C ASN A 38 4.65 3.33 -0.54
N TRP A 39 4.34 4.55 -0.07
CA TRP A 39 3.85 5.62 -0.93
C TRP A 39 4.87 6.05 -2.01
N LYS A 40 6.18 6.04 -1.70
CA LYS A 40 7.22 6.38 -2.67
C LYS A 40 7.22 5.40 -3.85
N THR A 41 7.09 4.11 -3.59
CA THR A 41 7.01 3.08 -4.64
C THR A 41 5.76 3.26 -5.50
N VAL A 42 4.62 3.61 -4.91
CA VAL A 42 3.38 3.88 -5.68
C VAL A 42 3.57 5.07 -6.62
N ILE A 43 4.18 6.15 -6.14
CA ILE A 43 4.50 7.32 -6.99
C ILE A 43 5.42 6.92 -8.15
N THR A 44 6.53 6.23 -7.87
CA THR A 44 7.47 5.82 -8.92
C THR A 44 6.80 4.93 -9.97
N LEU A 45 5.93 4.01 -9.57
CA LEU A 45 5.17 3.18 -10.52
C LEU A 45 4.23 4.02 -11.38
N SER A 46 3.55 5.00 -10.78
CA SER A 46 2.67 5.92 -11.51
C SER A 46 3.45 6.75 -12.54
N GLU A 47 4.61 7.26 -12.17
CA GLU A 47 5.50 8.01 -13.08
C GLU A 47 6.00 7.12 -14.22
N LEU A 48 6.34 5.86 -13.95
CA LEU A 48 6.78 4.93 -14.99
C LEU A 48 5.66 4.64 -16.00
N THR A 49 4.42 4.44 -15.54
CA THR A 49 3.27 4.23 -16.43
C THR A 49 2.98 5.47 -17.28
N ASP A 50 2.96 6.66 -16.67
CA ASP A 50 2.73 7.93 -17.37
C ASP A 50 3.79 8.21 -18.45
N ASN A 51 5.05 7.82 -18.22
CA ASN A 51 6.11 7.94 -19.21
C ASN A 51 6.02 6.89 -20.34
N LEU A 52 5.42 5.72 -20.08
CA LEU A 52 5.18 4.71 -21.12
C LEU A 52 4.04 5.12 -22.04
N ASP A 53 2.97 5.72 -21.50
CA ASP A 53 1.81 6.18 -22.27
C ASP A 53 2.12 7.37 -23.19
N ARG A 54 3.23 8.09 -22.93
CA ARG A 54 3.71 9.23 -23.73
C ARG A 54 4.67 8.86 -24.87
N ARG A 55 4.98 7.57 -25.07
CA ARG A 55 5.82 7.06 -26.17
C ARG A 55 4.96 6.56 -27.32
#